data_AF-A0A7U2EVQ6-F1
#
_entry.id   AF-A0A7U2EVQ6-F1
#
_cell.length_a   1.000
_cell.length_b   1.000
_cell.length_c   1.000
_cell.angle_alpha   90.00
_cell.angle_beta   90.00
_cell.angle_gamma   90.00
#
_symmetry.space_group_name_H-M   'P 1'
#
loop_
_entity.id
_entity.type
_entity.pdbx_description
1 polymer ?
#
loop_
_entity_poly.entity_id
_entity_poly.type
_entity_poly.pdbx_seq_one_letter_code
_entity_poly.pdbx_strand_id
1 'polypeptide(L)'
;MPVSDLRLLALDGGGVRGLSALMILEQLIEAVDSDAPLKLCDYFDMISGTSTGSLIAVMLGRLRIGVGDCITAYLSLSDRVFYKTRHCVTVKG
;
A
#
# COMPACT_ATOMS: atom_id res chain seq x y z
N MET A 1 -6.04 18.70 -26.06
CA MET A 1 -4.98 18.10 -25.21
C MET A 1 -4.68 16.73 -25.80
N PRO A 2 -3.42 16.33 -26.01
CA PRO A 2 -3.15 14.97 -26.47
C PRO A 2 -3.70 14.01 -25.42
N VAL A 3 -4.47 13.02 -25.86
CA VAL A 3 -5.08 12.01 -24.99
C VAL A 3 -3.95 11.10 -24.55
N SER A 4 -3.42 11.30 -23.34
CA SER A 4 -2.50 10.34 -22.75
C SER A 4 -3.28 9.07 -22.43
N ASP A 5 -2.68 7.91 -22.70
CA ASP A 5 -3.27 6.63 -22.31
C ASP A 5 -3.52 6.61 -20.79
N LEU A 6 -4.70 6.14 -20.39
CA LEU A 6 -5.12 6.06 -19.00
C LEU A 6 -4.24 5.06 -18.25
N ARG A 7 -3.59 5.50 -17.18
CA ARG A 7 -2.70 4.67 -16.35
C ARG A 7 -3.37 4.30 -15.03
N LEU A 8 -3.57 2.99 -14.85
CA LEU A 8 -4.25 2.42 -13.68
C LEU A 8 -3.28 1.57 -12.84
N LEU A 9 -3.27 1.81 -11.54
CA LEU A 9 -2.63 0.94 -10.56
C LEU A 9 -3.70 0.20 -9.76
N ALA A 10 -3.67 -1.12 -9.78
CA ALA A 10 -4.58 -1.98 -9.03
C ALA A 10 -3.82 -2.77 -7.96
N LEU A 11 -4.28 -2.70 -6.72
CA LEU A 11 -3.65 -3.32 -5.56
C LEU A 11 -4.58 -4.34 -4.91
N ASP A 12 -4.17 -5.60 -4.92
CA ASP A 12 -4.95 -6.68 -4.32
C ASP A 12 -4.91 -6.68 -2.78
N GLY A 13 -5.97 -7.21 -2.20
CA GLY A 13 -6.02 -7.51 -0.77
C GLY A 13 -5.14 -8.70 -0.40
N GLY A 14 -4.46 -8.62 0.75
CA GLY A 14 -3.52 -9.66 1.18
C GLY A 14 -3.29 -9.76 2.69
N GLY A 15 -3.95 -8.93 3.49
CA GLY A 15 -3.62 -8.82 4.92
C GLY A 15 -2.18 -8.36 5.08
N VAL A 16 -1.43 -8.94 6.03
CA VAL A 16 0.02 -8.65 6.20
C VAL A 16 0.84 -8.77 4.91
N ARG A 17 0.42 -9.61 3.95
CA ARG A 17 1.11 -9.78 2.66
C ARG A 17 1.02 -8.56 1.75
N GLY A 18 0.19 -7.57 2.05
CA GLY A 18 0.19 -6.28 1.34
C GLY A 18 1.57 -5.60 1.32
N LEU A 19 2.44 -5.91 2.29
CA LEU A 19 3.83 -5.45 2.32
C LEU A 19 4.63 -5.92 1.09
N SER A 20 4.40 -7.14 0.58
CA SER A 20 5.14 -7.62 -0.59
C SER A 20 4.82 -6.80 -1.85
N ALA A 21 3.56 -6.38 -2.01
CA ALA A 21 3.15 -5.52 -3.10
C ALA A 21 3.85 -4.15 -3.02
N LEU A 22 3.99 -3.58 -1.82
CA LEU A 22 4.74 -2.35 -1.60
C LEU A 22 6.23 -2.48 -1.91
N MET A 23 6.86 -3.59 -1.53
CA MET A 23 8.28 -3.85 -1.85
C MET A 23 8.51 -3.98 -3.37
N ILE A 24 7.62 -4.67 -4.08
CA ILE A 24 7.67 -4.75 -5.55
C ILE A 24 7.55 -3.36 -6.17
N LEU A 25 6.65 -2.54 -5.62
CA LEU A 25 6.39 -1.18 -6.10
C LEU A 25 7.57 -0.24 -5.85
N GLU A 26 8.24 -0.38 -4.70
CA GLU A 26 9.47 0.35 -4.37
C GLU A 26 10.58 0.02 -5.37
N GLN A 27 10.80 -1.27 -5.65
CA GLN A 27 11.79 -1.71 -6.63
C GLN A 27 11.45 -1.26 -8.05
N LEU A 28 10.16 -1.23 -8.42
CA LEU A 28 9.72 -0.72 -9.72
C LEU A 28 10.01 0.77 -9.87
N ILE A 29 9.76 1.55 -8.82
CA ILE A 29 10.06 2.99 -8.78
C ILE A 29 11.55 3.23 -8.92
N GLU A 30 12.37 2.54 -8.14
CA GLU A 30 13.83 2.65 -8.16
C GLU A 30 14.40 2.28 -9.54
N ALA A 31 13.81 1.31 -10.23
CA ALA A 31 14.21 0.91 -11.57
C ALA A 31 13.81 1.93 -12.66
N VAL A 32 12.79 2.76 -12.43
CA VAL A 32 12.31 3.76 -13.39
C VAL A 32 13.04 5.10 -13.22
N ASP A 33 13.24 5.52 -11.97
CA ASP A 33 13.96 6.75 -11.65
C ASP A 33 14.61 6.63 -10.27
N SER A 34 15.93 6.49 -10.26
CA SER A 34 16.73 6.31 -9.05
C SER A 34 16.96 7.60 -8.26
N ASP A 35 16.76 8.78 -8.87
CA ASP A 35 17.14 10.07 -8.29
C ASP A 35 15.97 10.89 -7.74
N ALA A 36 14.72 10.47 -7.97
CA ALA A 36 13.53 11.22 -7.56
C ALA A 36 12.67 10.46 -6.54
N PRO A 37 12.17 11.13 -5.48
CA PRO A 37 11.09 10.58 -4.67
C PRO A 37 9.79 10.57 -5.48
N LEU A 38 9.60 9.48 -6.22
CA LEU A 38 8.45 9.30 -7.10
C LEU A 38 7.17 9.14 -6.29
N LYS A 39 6.22 10.07 -6.51
CA LYS A 39 4.85 9.93 -6.04
C LYS A 39 4.03 9.25 -7.14
N LEU A 40 3.51 8.08 -6.83
CA LEU A 40 2.71 7.29 -7.78
C LEU A 40 1.49 8.04 -8.31
N CYS A 41 0.94 8.98 -7.54
CA CYS A 41 -0.18 9.82 -7.98
C CYS A 41 0.17 10.78 -9.13
N ASP A 42 1.45 10.98 -9.43
CA ASP A 42 1.90 11.81 -10.56
C ASP A 42 2.03 10.99 -11.86
N TYR A 43 2.00 9.65 -11.76
CA TYR A 43 2.17 8.71 -12.87
C TYR A 43 0.88 7.94 -13.22
N PHE A 44 0.04 7.68 -12.22
CA PHE A 44 -1.20 6.93 -12.38
C PHE A 44 -2.40 7.85 -12.19
N ASP A 45 -3.28 7.86 -13.19
CA ASP A 45 -4.53 8.63 -13.16
C ASP A 45 -5.52 8.10 -12.12
N MET A 46 -5.46 6.80 -11.84
CA MET A 46 -6.27 6.17 -10.80
C MET A 46 -5.51 5.03 -10.11
N ILE A 47 -5.54 5.06 -8.79
CA ILE A 47 -5.05 4.00 -7.92
C ILE A 47 -6.25 3.37 -7.22
N SER A 48 -6.43 2.07 -7.41
CA SER A 48 -7.52 1.30 -6.86
C SER A 48 -6.99 0.10 -6.07
N GLY A 49 -7.78 -0.42 -5.15
CA GLY A 49 -7.43 -1.65 -4.46
C GLY A 49 -8.56 -2.21 -3.63
N THR A 50 -8.37 -3.44 -3.15
CA THR A 50 -9.36 -4.18 -2.34
C THR A 50 -8.78 -4.50 -0.96
N SER A 51 -9.59 -4.39 0.11
CA SER A 51 -9.15 -4.69 1.48
C SER A 51 -7.87 -3.92 1.87
N THR A 52 -6.78 -4.59 2.24
CA THR A 52 -5.50 -3.93 2.52
C THR A 52 -4.95 -3.13 1.34
N GLY A 53 -5.22 -3.57 0.11
CA GLY A 53 -4.87 -2.84 -1.10
C GLY A 53 -5.59 -1.49 -1.22
N SER A 54 -6.81 -1.34 -0.71
CA SER A 54 -7.51 -0.04 -0.70
C SER A 54 -6.91 0.93 0.32
N LEU A 55 -6.42 0.42 1.46
CA LEU A 55 -5.69 1.23 2.43
C LEU A 55 -4.40 1.77 1.82
N ILE A 56 -3.65 0.92 1.12
CA ILE A 56 -2.44 1.32 0.39
C ILE A 56 -2.79 2.32 -0.73
N ALA A 57 -3.86 2.09 -1.48
CA ALA A 57 -4.33 3.01 -2.52
C ALA A 57 -4.67 4.41 -1.97
N VAL A 58 -5.30 4.48 -0.80
CA VAL A 58 -5.58 5.77 -0.13
C VAL A 58 -4.30 6.47 0.30
N MET A 59 -3.33 5.73 0.86
CA MET A 59 -2.04 6.29 1.26
C MET A 59 -1.27 6.88 0.07
N LEU A 60 -1.09 6.09 -0.98
CA LEU A 60 -0.29 6.49 -2.15
C LEU A 60 -1.02 7.50 -3.04
N GLY A 61 -2.33 7.35 -3.21
CA GLY A 61 -3.13 8.20 -4.09
C GLY A 61 -3.66 9.45 -3.40
N ARG A 62 -4.42 9.28 -2.31
CA ARG A 62 -5.16 10.39 -1.68
C ARG A 62 -4.29 11.19 -0.72
N LEU A 63 -3.49 10.51 0.10
CA LEU A 63 -2.56 11.15 1.05
C LEU A 63 -1.24 11.57 0.40
N ARG A 64 -0.95 11.05 -0.81
CA ARG A 64 0.21 11.41 -1.62
C ARG A 64 1.55 11.22 -0.89
N ILE A 65 1.60 10.21 -0.04
CA ILE A 65 2.86 9.84 0.63
C ILE A 65 3.71 8.98 -0.30
N GLY A 66 5.04 9.03 -0.12
CA GLY A 66 5.96 8.21 -0.90
C GLY A 66 5.83 6.73 -0.56
N VAL A 67 6.36 5.85 -1.42
CA VAL A 67 6.27 4.40 -1.20
C VAL A 67 7.01 3.97 0.07
N GLY A 68 8.20 4.50 0.34
CA GLY A 68 8.93 4.22 1.60
C GLY A 68 8.16 4.63 2.86
N ASP A 69 7.53 5.81 2.84
CA ASP A 69 6.67 6.27 3.94
C ASP A 69 5.43 5.39 4.08
N CYS A 70 4.86 4.94 2.95
CA CYS A 70 3.74 4.01 2.92
C CYS A 70 4.10 2.66 3.52
N ILE A 71 5.31 2.14 3.26
CA ILE A 71 5.82 0.91 3.89
C ILE A 71 5.86 1.08 5.41
N THR A 72 6.45 2.18 5.87
CA THR A 72 6.57 2.48 7.31
C THR A 72 5.19 2.60 7.98
N ALA A 73 4.27 3.34 7.35
CA ALA A 73 2.91 3.48 7.84
C ALA A 73 2.15 2.14 7.83
N TYR A 74 2.31 1.33 6.79
CA TYR A 74 1.67 0.03 6.67
C TYR A 74 2.17 -0.95 7.73
N LEU A 75 3.48 -0.98 8.00
CA LEU A 75 4.06 -1.79 9.08
C LEU A 75 3.45 -1.40 10.44
N SER A 76 3.44 -0.11 10.77
CA SER A 76 2.86 0.38 12.03
C SER A 76 1.37 0.04 12.16
N LEU A 77 0.61 0.14 11.07
CA LEU A 77 -0.80 -0.25 11.03
C LEU A 77 -0.96 -1.76 11.19
N SER A 78 -0.14 -2.56 10.49
CA SER A 78 -0.23 -4.01 10.50
C SER A 78 0.06 -4.59 11.88
N ASP A 79 1.03 -4.04 12.61
CA ASP A 79 1.33 -4.46 13.99
C ASP A 79 0.13 -4.27 14.92
N ARG A 80 -0.62 -3.16 14.75
CA ARG A 80 -1.80 -2.88 15.57
C ARG A 80 -3.00 -3.72 15.17
N VAL A 81 -3.22 -3.91 13.88
CA VAL A 81 -4.40 -4.61 13.34
C VAL A 81 -4.27 -6.12 13.52
N PHE A 82 -3.07 -6.67 13.35
CA PHE A 82 -2.80 -8.11 13.45
C PHE A 82 -2.22 -8.51 14.81
N TYR A 83 -2.23 -7.62 15.80
CA TYR A 83 -1.87 -7.94 17.17
C TYR A 83 -2.78 -9.06 17.71
N LYS A 84 -2.17 -10.11 18.26
CA LYS A 84 -2.88 -11.31 18.71
C LYS A 84 -3.53 -11.06 20.08
N THR A 85 -4.81 -10.69 20.11
CA THR A 85 -5.58 -10.66 21.36
C THR A 85 -5.87 -12.10 21.80
N ARG A 86 -5.24 -12.55 22.90
CA ARG A 86 -5.54 -13.86 23.50
C ARG A 86 -6.94 -13.81 24.13
N HIS A 87 -7.96 -14.22 23.39
CA HIS A 87 -9.25 -14.55 23.97
C HIS A 87 -9.16 -15.93 24.63
N CYS A 88 -8.52 -15.99 25.79
CA CYS A 88 -8.63 -17.18 26.64
C CYS A 88 -10.01 -17.14 27.30
N VAL A 89 -10.96 -17.89 26.74
CA VAL A 89 -12.23 -18.16 27.42
C VAL A 89 -11.97 -19.30 28.38
N THR A 90 -11.76 -18.97 29.66
CA THR A 90 -11.71 -19.99 30.72
C THR A 90 -13.13 -20.53 30.90
N VAL A 91 -13.43 -21.66 30.24
CA VAL A 91 -14.65 -22.42 30.52
C VAL A 91 -14.46 -23.07 31.88
N LYS A 92 -15.07 -22.49 32.92
CA LYS A 92 -15.27 -23.18 34.20
C LYS A 92 -16.35 -24.23 33.97
N GLY A 93 -15.94 -25.50 34.03
CA GLY A 93 -16.85 -26.63 34.22
C GLY A 93 -17.44 -26.65 35.62
#